data_AF-A0A0G1BIL1-F1
#
_entry.id   AF-A0A0G1BIL1-F1
#
_cell.length_a   1.000
_cell.length_b   1.000
_cell.length_c   1.000
_cell.angle_alpha   90.00
_cell.angle_beta   90.00
_cell.angle_gamma   90.00
#
_symmetry.space_group_name_H-M   'P 1'
#
loop_
_entity.id
_entity.type
_entity.pdbx_description
1 polymer ?
#
loop_
_entity_poly.entity_id
_entity_poly.type
_entity_poly.pdbx_seq_one_letter_code
_entity_poly.pdbx_strand_id
1 'polypeptide(L)'
;MDVRVVVKDRFGLLLNCNGRLAKDKQLYKEKRYLKTQTVIHGGSDVKIRESNGYEHTIDVVFIRRDYGETEYQCIHEITDANPPLLF
;
A
#
# COMPACT_ATOMS: atom_id res chain seq x y z
N MET A 1 0.06 9.27 4.99
CA MET A 1 0.87 8.77 6.11
C MET A 1 2.00 7.94 5.55
N ASP A 2 3.23 8.16 6.00
CA ASP A 2 4.38 7.37 5.55
C ASP A 2 4.38 6.00 6.24
N VAL A 3 4.63 4.96 5.46
CA VAL A 3 4.60 3.57 5.92
C VAL A 3 5.78 2.79 5.37
N ARG A 4 6.19 1.76 6.11
CA ARG A 4 7.13 0.76 5.60
C ARG A 4 6.34 -0.39 5.01
N VAL A 5 6.57 -0.70 3.74
CA VAL A 5 5.93 -1.80 3.02
C VAL A 5 6.88 -2.99 2.99
N VAL A 6 6.37 -4.15 3.40
CA VAL A 6 7.07 -5.42 3.47
C VAL A 6 6.24 -6.45 2.72
N VAL A 7 6.78 -7.02 1.64
CA VAL A 7 6.12 -8.11 0.90
C VAL A 7 6.88 -9.39 1.21
N LYS A 8 6.16 -10.44 1.60
CA LYS A 8 6.73 -11.75 1.88
C LYS A 8 6.11 -12.81 1.00
N ASP A 9 6.94 -13.70 0.49
CA ASP A 9 6.50 -14.94 -0.12
C ASP A 9 6.75 -16.12 0.82
N ARG A 10 6.46 -17.35 0.36
CA ARG A 10 6.71 -18.59 1.10
C ARG A 10 8.19 -18.86 1.42
N PHE A 11 9.13 -18.14 0.81
CA PHE A 11 10.57 -18.29 0.98
C PHE A 11 11.20 -17.17 1.83
N GLY A 12 10.45 -16.11 2.13
CA GLY A 12 10.87 -15.06 3.05
C GLY A 12 10.52 -13.66 2.55
N LEU A 13 11.40 -12.70 2.80
CA LEU A 13 11.22 -11.30 2.44
C LEU A 13 11.49 -11.11 0.94
N LEU A 14 10.45 -10.74 0.19
CA LEU A 14 10.56 -10.44 -1.24
C LEU A 14 10.91 -8.96 -1.48
N LEU A 15 10.33 -8.06 -0.69
CA LEU A 15 10.48 -6.62 -0.87
C LEU A 15 10.39 -5.88 0.46
N ASN A 16 11.18 -4.82 0.62
CA ASN A 16 11.11 -3.90 1.75
C ASN A 16 11.36 -2.46 1.28
N CYS A 17 10.30 -1.64 1.19
CA CYS A 17 10.38 -0.28 0.65
C CYS A 17 9.55 0.74 1.45
N ASN A 18 9.81 2.03 1.24
CA ASN A 18 8.97 3.09 1.78
C ASN A 18 7.75 3.29 0.88
N GLY A 19 6.60 3.55 1.49
CA GLY A 19 5.38 3.89 0.80
C GLY A 19 4.64 5.01 1.51
N ARG A 20 3.62 5.53 0.84
CA ARG A 20 2.74 6.56 1.38
C ARG A 20 1.29 6.14 1.21
N LEU A 21 0.59 6.07 2.34
CA LEU A 21 -0.86 5.90 2.36
C LEU A 21 -1.55 7.23 2.06
N ALA A 22 -2.45 7.19 1.10
CA ALA A 22 -3.30 8.29 0.70
C ALA A 22 -4.77 7.86 0.78
N LYS A 23 -5.64 8.81 1.10
CA LYS A 23 -7.08 8.64 1.19
C LYS A 23 -7.72 9.59 0.20
N ASP A 24 -8.62 9.08 -0.63
CA ASP A 24 -9.41 9.89 -1.55
C ASP A 24 -10.89 9.69 -1.27
N LYS A 25 -11.62 10.80 -1.29
CA LYS A 25 -13.07 10.83 -1.09
C LYS A 25 -13.71 11.20 -2.42
N GLN A 26 -14.05 10.20 -3.22
CA GLN A 26 -14.91 10.40 -4.39
C GLN A 26 -16.36 10.11 -4.02
N LEU A 27 -17.19 11.17 -4.00
CA LEU A 27 -18.66 11.26 -3.99
C LEU A 27 -19.46 10.28 -3.10
N TYR A 28 -19.21 8.96 -3.13
CA TYR A 28 -19.90 7.93 -2.35
C TYR A 28 -19.02 6.73 -1.91
N LYS A 29 -17.71 6.72 -2.21
CA LYS A 29 -16.79 5.67 -1.77
C LYS A 29 -15.50 6.27 -1.24
N GLU A 30 -15.15 5.90 -0.01
CA GLU A 30 -13.80 6.13 0.51
C GLU A 30 -12.86 5.13 -0.16
N LYS A 31 -11.89 5.64 -0.91
CA LYS A 31 -10.82 4.82 -1.49
C LYS A 31 -9.51 5.10 -0.78
N ARG A 32 -8.73 4.05 -0.63
CA ARG A 32 -7.42 4.08 0.02
C ARG A 32 -6.38 3.63 -0.99
N TYR A 33 -5.27 4.35 -1.02
CA TYR A 33 -4.20 4.07 -1.96
C TYR A 33 -2.86 3.95 -1.25
N LEU A 34 -2.06 3.00 -1.71
CA LEU A 34 -0.66 2.85 -1.35
C LEU A 34 0.20 3.29 -2.53
N LYS A 35 0.95 4.38 -2.31
CA LYS A 35 1.94 4.89 -3.25
C LYS A 35 3.31 4.31 -2.92
N THR A 36 4.00 3.73 -3.90
CA THR A 36 5.32 3.10 -3.73
C THR A 36 6.22 3.37 -4.94
N GLN A 37 7.51 3.11 -4.78
CA GLN A 37 8.48 3.19 -5.88
C GLN A 37 8.42 1.99 -6.83
N THR A 38 7.91 0.86 -6.36
CA THR A 38 7.85 -0.40 -7.13
C THR A 38 6.42 -0.90 -7.24
N VAL A 39 6.14 -1.63 -8.32
CA VAL A 39 4.87 -2.33 -8.52
C VAL A 39 4.78 -3.47 -7.52
N ILE A 40 3.61 -3.59 -6.89
CA ILE A 40 3.24 -4.65 -5.97
C ILE A 40 1.99 -5.31 -6.58
N HIS A 41 2.07 -6.61 -6.82
CA HIS A 41 0.92 -7.38 -7.25
C HIS A 41 0.14 -7.83 -6.01
N GLY A 42 -1.19 -7.76 -6.06
CA GLY A 42 -2.03 -8.30 -4.99
C GLY A 42 -1.78 -9.80 -4.81
N GLY A 43 -1.66 -10.24 -3.56
CA GLY A 43 -1.29 -11.60 -3.18
C GLY A 43 0.06 -11.68 -2.44
N SER A 44 0.11 -12.62 -1.48
CA SER A 44 1.20 -12.91 -0.53
C SER A 44 1.62 -11.74 0.39
N ASP A 45 1.06 -11.75 1.61
CA ASP A 45 1.48 -11.01 2.82
C ASP A 45 2.12 -9.63 2.58
N VAL A 46 1.37 -8.72 1.93
CA VAL A 46 1.77 -7.31 1.88
C VAL A 46 1.48 -6.70 3.24
N LYS A 47 2.53 -6.44 4.01
CA LYS A 47 2.45 -5.80 5.32
C LYS A 47 2.85 -4.34 5.22
N ILE A 48 2.07 -3.49 5.84
CA ILE A 48 2.45 -2.10 6.09
C ILE A 48 2.68 -1.91 7.58
N ARG A 49 3.76 -1.22 7.94
CA ARG A 49 4.04 -0.79 9.30
C ARG A 49 3.91 0.72 9.38
N GLU A 50 3.02 1.17 10.25
CA GLU A 50 2.79 2.57 10.58
C GLU A 50 3.90 3.12 11.51
N SER A 51 3.97 4.45 11.63
CA SER A 51 4.97 5.13 12.49
C SER A 51 4.79 4.86 13.98
N ASN A 52 3.57 4.53 14.41
CA ASN A 52 3.24 4.09 15.77
C ASN A 52 3.64 2.62 16.05
N GLY A 53 4.22 1.92 15.06
CA GLY A 53 4.63 0.52 15.16
C GLY A 53 3.52 -0.50 14.86
N TYR A 54 2.31 -0.04 14.55
CA TYR A 54 1.19 -0.91 14.22
C TYR A 54 1.35 -1.51 12.83
N GLU A 55 0.98 -2.79 12.68
CA GLU A 55 1.12 -3.54 11.44
C GLU A 55 -0.23 -3.93 10.87
N HIS A 56 -0.38 -3.78 9.56
CA HIS A 56 -1.54 -4.26 8.82
C HIS A 56 -1.09 -5.16 7.69
N THR A 57 -1.83 -6.23 7.47
CA THR A 57 -1.79 -6.97 6.22
C THR A 57 -2.82 -6.36 5.29
N ILE A 58 -2.44 -6.06 4.05
CA ILE A 58 -3.31 -5.42 3.06
C ILE A 58 -3.36 -6.22 1.77
N ASP A 59 -4.51 -6.18 1.10
CA ASP A 59 -4.64 -6.59 -0.28
C ASP A 59 -4.67 -5.36 -1.17
N VAL A 60 -3.93 -5.44 -2.27
CA VAL A 60 -3.74 -4.31 -3.17
C VAL A 60 -3.97 -4.67 -4.63
N VAL A 61 -4.52 -3.73 -5.38
CA VAL A 61 -4.65 -3.82 -6.84
C VAL A 61 -3.89 -2.68 -7.47
N PHE A 62 -2.96 -2.99 -8.37
CA PHE A 62 -2.21 -1.97 -9.10
C PHE A 62 -3.13 -1.11 -9.96
N ILE A 63 -3.06 0.21 -9.79
CA ILE A 63 -3.74 1.19 -10.64
C ILE A 63 -2.74 1.78 -11.63
N ARG A 64 -3.21 2.05 -12.85
CA ARG A 64 -2.46 2.70 -13.93
C ARG A 64 -1.64 3.90 -13.43
N ARG A 65 -0.38 3.97 -13.86
CA ARG A 65 0.59 5.02 -13.51
C ARG A 65 0.03 6.41 -13.77
N ASP A 66 0.12 7.28 -12.77
CA ASP A 66 -0.01 8.71 -12.97
C ASP A 66 1.40 9.25 -13.29
N TYR A 67 1.62 9.74 -14.50
CA TYR A 67 2.96 10.13 -14.99
C TYR A 67 3.52 11.38 -14.30
N GLY A 68 2.75 12.00 -13.39
CA GLY A 68 3.11 13.23 -12.68
C GLY A 68 3.90 13.05 -11.38
N GLU A 69 3.92 11.86 -10.77
CA GLU A 69 4.63 11.65 -9.49
C GLU A 69 6.02 11.03 -9.69
N THR A 70 7.05 11.81 -9.37
CA THR A 70 8.47 11.39 -9.47
C THR A 70 8.92 10.54 -8.27
N GLU A 71 8.36 10.77 -7.09
CA GLU A 71 8.75 10.11 -5.84
C GLU A 71 8.10 8.71 -5.66
N TYR A 72 6.85 8.55 -6.10
CA TYR A 72 6.10 7.30 -6.00
C TYR A 72 5.51 6.92 -7.37
N GLN A 73 6.27 6.15 -8.14
CA GLN A 73 5.95 5.82 -9.52
C GLN A 73 4.80 4.81 -9.67
N CYS A 74 4.36 4.19 -8.57
CA CYS A 74 3.35 3.15 -8.56
C CYS A 74 2.27 3.48 -7.53
N ILE A 75 1.00 3.35 -7.93
CA ILE A 75 -0.17 3.56 -7.07
C ILE A 75 -0.96 2.26 -7.03
N HIS A 76 -1.35 1.84 -5.84
CA HIS A 76 -2.15 0.64 -5.63
C HIS A 76 -3.41 0.98 -4.84
N GLU A 77 -4.58 0.52 -5.28
CA GLU A 77 -5.80 0.56 -4.47
C GLU A 77 -5.69 -0.48 -3.38
N ILE A 78 -5.99 -0.10 -2.14
CA ILE A 78 -6.13 -1.05 -1.05
C ILE A 78 -7.57 -1.57 -1.08
N THR A 79 -7.72 -2.86 -1.39
CA THR A 79 -9.03 -3.52 -1.47
C THR A 79 -9.47 -4.11 -0.14
N ASP A 80 -8.51 -4.54 0.69
CA ASP A 80 -8.76 -5.02 2.05
C ASP A 80 -7.58 -4.70 2.97
N ALA A 81 -7.85 -4.59 4.27
CA ALA A 81 -6.82 -4.36 5.29
C ALA A 81 -7.23 -5.00 6.63
N ASN A 82 -6.34 -5.81 7.19
CA ASN A 82 -6.51 -6.46 8.48
C ASN A 82 -5.30 -6.19 9.40
N PRO A 83 -5.50 -5.52 10.55
CA PRO A 83 -6.72 -4.83 10.99
C PRO A 83 -7.10 -3.64 10.08
N PRO A 84 -8.35 -3.14 10.13
CA PRO A 84 -8.79 -2.01 9.29
C PRO A 84 -7.98 -0.74 9.55
N LEU A 85 -7.64 -0.01 8.48
CA LEU A 85 -7.02 1.32 8.59
C LEU A 85 -8.06 2.33 9.10
N LEU A 86 -7.70 3.15 10.11
CA LEU A 86 -8.64 4.01 10.85
C LEU A 86 -8.56 5.51 10.54
N PHE A 87 -7.63 5.95 9.67
CA PHE A 87 -7.36 7.37 9.41
C PHE A 87 -8.18 7.98 8.26
#